data_AF-A0A059AYB8-F1
#
_entry.id   AF-A0A059AYB8-F1
#
_cell.length_a   1.000
_cell.length_b   1.000
_cell.length_c   1.000
_cell.angle_alpha   90.00
_cell.angle_beta   90.00
_cell.angle_gamma   90.00
#
_symmetry.space_group_name_H-M   'P 1'
#
loop_
_entity.id
_entity.type
_entity.pdbx_description
1 polymer ?
#
loop_
_entity_poly.entity_id
_entity_poly.type
_entity_poly.pdbx_seq_one_letter_code
_entity_poly.pdbx_strand_id
1 'polypeptide(L)'
;MVGNGVTDDKFDGNAFVPFAFGMGLISSDIYEACQITCGGKFYDPPSEGCQKNLEKVEQAVSGLNVYDILEPCYGNSETRNGSGNTNMPLGFHQMGVNKKPLPKRTSMFDRASPFWSTRDTEASRPGSQDGYHVKCVDDEAAVAWLNNEAVRKAIHAAPVSVAGSWWICAGRVSYSGDIGSMIPYHKNLTSLGYRVLIYSGDHDMRVPFTGTEAWTRSLGYKTIDEWRPWMTDDQVAGYLQGYDNNFTFLKIKGAGHMVAQTKPREALEFYSRWLDGKPI
;
A
#
# COMPACT_ATOMS: atom_id res chain seq x y z
N MET A 1 -13.54 8.11 4.89
CA MET A 1 -12.81 6.87 5.22
C MET A 1 -11.61 6.82 4.29
N VAL A 2 -10.41 6.50 4.79
CA VAL A 2 -9.18 6.42 3.98
C VAL A 2 -8.42 5.15 4.37
N GLY A 3 -7.95 4.40 3.38
CA GLY A 3 -7.18 3.17 3.56
C GLY A 3 -5.75 3.33 3.05
N ASN A 4 -4.75 3.01 3.87
CA ASN A 4 -3.32 3.04 3.53
C ASN A 4 -2.89 4.31 2.76
N GLY A 5 -3.48 5.45 3.13
CA GLY A 5 -3.34 6.71 2.39
C GLY A 5 -2.14 7.53 2.85
N VAL A 6 -1.30 7.92 1.90
CA VAL A 6 -0.27 8.95 2.13
C VAL A 6 -0.93 10.21 2.66
N THR A 7 -0.50 10.65 3.84
CA THR A 7 -1.09 11.75 4.59
C THR A 7 -0.06 12.84 4.89
N ASP A 8 1.18 12.47 5.22
CA ASP A 8 2.24 13.44 5.52
C ASP A 8 3.62 12.83 5.25
N ASP A 9 4.40 13.48 4.39
CA ASP A 9 5.69 12.97 3.90
C ASP A 9 6.66 12.62 5.05
N LYS A 10 6.59 13.35 6.17
CA LYS A 10 7.48 13.12 7.32
C LYS A 10 6.96 11.99 8.19
N PHE A 11 5.66 11.86 8.43
CA PHE A 11 5.16 10.73 9.21
C PHE A 11 5.27 9.42 8.43
N ASP A 12 4.84 9.41 7.16
CA ASP A 12 4.80 8.20 6.33
C ASP A 12 6.21 7.84 5.82
N GLY A 13 7.05 8.82 5.47
CA GLY A 13 8.43 8.59 5.06
C GLY A 13 9.34 8.12 6.20
N ASN A 14 9.18 8.64 7.42
CA ASN A 14 9.93 8.13 8.58
C ASN A 14 9.41 6.78 9.10
N ALA A 15 8.27 6.29 8.59
CA ALA A 15 7.70 5.01 9.00
C ALA A 15 8.45 3.79 8.43
N PHE A 16 9.12 3.95 7.28
CA PHE A 16 9.74 2.87 6.50
C PHE A 16 10.80 2.07 7.27
N VAL A 17 11.79 2.74 7.87
CA VAL A 17 12.90 2.05 8.57
C VAL A 17 12.43 1.35 9.86
N PRO A 18 11.62 1.96 10.74
CA PRO A 18 11.02 1.28 11.89
C PRO A 18 10.11 0.11 11.49
N PHE A 19 9.37 0.23 10.37
CA PHE A 19 8.56 -0.88 9.85
C PHE A 19 9.44 -2.04 9.35
N ALA A 20 10.45 -1.76 8.51
CA ALA A 20 11.35 -2.79 7.99
C ALA A 20 12.06 -3.56 9.12
N PHE A 21 12.45 -2.87 10.21
CA PHE A 21 13.00 -3.51 11.40
C PHE A 21 11.94 -4.30 12.19
N GLY A 22 10.77 -3.70 12.45
CA GLY A 22 9.68 -4.32 13.20
C GLY A 22 9.11 -5.58 12.55
N MET A 23 9.15 -5.66 11.22
CA MET A 23 8.74 -6.85 10.44
C MET A 23 9.92 -7.83 10.16
N GLY A 24 11.11 -7.58 10.74
CA GLY A 24 12.27 -8.47 10.64
C GLY A 24 12.97 -8.50 9.28
N LEU A 25 12.77 -7.48 8.44
CA LEU A 25 13.35 -7.39 7.08
C LEU A 25 14.78 -6.83 7.07
N ILE A 26 15.21 -6.18 8.16
CA ILE A 26 16.58 -5.70 8.37
C ILE A 26 17.12 -6.13 9.74
N SER A 27 18.44 -6.28 9.87
CA SER A 27 19.09 -6.61 11.14
C SER A 27 19.13 -5.41 12.10
N SER A 28 19.37 -5.72 13.39
CA SER A 28 19.78 -4.76 14.43
C SER A 28 20.84 -3.79 13.91
N ASP A 29 21.89 -4.31 13.29
CA ASP A 29 23.08 -3.57 12.91
C ASP A 29 22.77 -2.51 11.84
N ILE A 30 21.87 -2.83 10.89
CA ILE A 30 21.40 -1.88 9.87
C ILE A 30 20.50 -0.83 10.52
N TYR A 31 19.59 -1.24 11.41
CA TYR A 31 18.66 -0.34 12.09
C TYR A 31 19.39 0.63 13.04
N GLU A 32 20.31 0.15 13.86
CA GLU A 32 21.14 0.95 14.77
C GLU A 32 22.06 1.90 14.00
N ALA A 33 22.69 1.44 12.91
CA ALA A 33 23.46 2.33 12.04
C ALA A 33 22.60 3.46 11.46
N CYS A 34 21.38 3.15 10.99
CA CYS A 34 20.42 4.17 10.57
C CYS A 34 20.07 5.13 11.71
N GLN A 35 19.74 4.64 12.90
CA GLN A 35 19.39 5.49 14.05
C GLN A 35 20.55 6.44 14.43
N ILE A 36 21.79 5.95 14.45
CA ILE A 36 22.99 6.76 14.75
C ILE A 36 23.22 7.84 13.70
N THR A 37 23.11 7.53 12.41
CA THR A 37 23.42 8.51 11.34
C THR A 37 22.27 9.43 10.94
N CYS A 38 21.02 9.02 11.19
CA CYS A 38 19.81 9.73 10.78
C CYS A 38 19.08 10.42 11.95
N GLY A 39 19.26 9.96 13.19
CA GLY A 39 18.57 10.51 14.37
C GLY A 39 17.04 10.46 14.27
N GLY A 40 16.50 9.35 13.73
CA GLY A 40 15.07 9.18 13.44
C GLY A 40 14.54 9.93 12.21
N LYS A 41 15.39 10.63 11.46
CA LYS A 41 15.03 11.33 10.20
C LYS A 41 15.49 10.54 8.99
N PHE A 42 14.65 9.61 8.57
CA PHE A 42 14.83 8.78 7.38
C PHE A 42 14.22 9.44 6.14
N TYR A 43 13.16 10.24 6.32
CA TYR A 43 12.71 11.23 5.35
C TYR A 43 13.57 12.49 5.42
N ASP A 44 13.94 13.05 4.25
CA ASP A 44 14.96 14.11 4.09
C ASP A 44 16.25 13.82 4.89
N PRO A 45 17.03 12.78 4.51
CA PRO A 45 18.14 12.26 5.31
C PRO A 45 19.21 13.33 5.59
N PRO A 46 19.59 13.58 6.87
CA PRO A 46 20.38 14.74 7.26
C PRO A 46 21.88 14.63 6.95
N SER A 47 22.36 13.51 6.39
CA SER A 47 23.77 13.29 6.07
C SER A 47 23.97 12.23 4.99
N GLU A 48 25.10 12.29 4.29
CA GLU A 48 25.56 11.24 3.37
C GLU A 48 25.74 9.88 4.09
N GLY A 49 26.10 9.90 5.38
CA GLY A 49 26.18 8.70 6.22
C GLY A 49 24.80 8.07 6.48
N CYS A 50 23.76 8.90 6.65
CA CYS A 50 22.38 8.43 6.73
C CYS A 50 21.93 7.81 5.40
N GLN A 51 22.09 8.54 4.30
CA GLN A 51 21.80 8.08 2.94
C GLN A 51 22.40 6.69 2.66
N LYS A 52 23.71 6.51 2.91
CA LYS A 52 24.43 5.23 2.74
C LYS A 52 24.01 4.09 3.68
N ASN A 53 23.35 4.39 4.80
CA ASN A 53 22.78 3.38 5.69
C ASN A 53 21.36 3.02 5.28
N LEU A 54 20.57 4.00 4.85
CA LEU A 54 19.25 3.78 4.26
C LEU A 54 19.33 2.96 2.97
N GLU A 55 20.35 3.17 2.12
CA GLU A 55 20.61 2.35 0.91
C GLU A 55 20.74 0.85 1.22
N LYS A 56 21.26 0.49 2.40
CA LYS A 56 21.33 -0.92 2.86
C LYS A 56 19.94 -1.46 3.24
N VAL A 57 19.04 -0.61 3.73
CA VAL A 57 17.63 -0.96 3.95
C VAL A 57 16.95 -1.23 2.61
N GLU A 58 17.18 -0.37 1.59
CA GLU A 58 16.65 -0.62 0.23
C GLU A 58 17.13 -1.96 -0.32
N GLN A 59 18.43 -2.23 -0.21
CA GLN A 59 19.03 -3.46 -0.72
C GLN A 59 18.47 -4.69 0.00
N ALA A 60 18.30 -4.64 1.33
CA ALA A 60 17.75 -5.73 2.12
C ALA A 60 16.27 -6.03 1.80
N VAL A 61 15.46 -5.01 1.51
CA VAL A 61 14.05 -5.19 1.10
C VAL A 61 13.86 -5.31 -0.42
N SER A 62 14.94 -5.29 -1.21
CA SER A 62 14.85 -5.27 -2.67
C SER A 62 14.27 -6.57 -3.21
N GLY A 63 13.26 -6.45 -4.09
CA GLY A 63 12.53 -7.58 -4.66
C GLY A 63 11.31 -8.04 -3.84
N LEU A 64 11.12 -7.57 -2.61
CA LEU A 64 9.86 -7.76 -1.88
C LEU A 64 8.71 -7.01 -2.55
N ASN A 65 7.49 -7.52 -2.39
CA ASN A 65 6.29 -6.78 -2.75
C ASN A 65 6.07 -5.67 -1.72
N VAL A 66 6.20 -4.41 -2.16
CA VAL A 66 6.05 -3.25 -1.27
C VAL A 66 4.60 -3.05 -0.80
N TYR A 67 3.63 -3.60 -1.53
CA TYR A 67 2.21 -3.47 -1.20
C TYR A 67 1.73 -4.54 -0.22
N ASP A 68 2.34 -5.72 -0.17
CA ASP A 68 2.12 -6.71 0.90
C ASP A 68 3.39 -7.57 1.05
N ILE A 69 4.13 -7.40 2.13
CA ILE A 69 5.45 -8.04 2.30
C ILE A 69 5.41 -9.57 2.43
N LEU A 70 4.22 -10.20 2.52
CA LEU A 70 4.06 -11.65 2.53
C LEU A 70 3.79 -12.25 1.14
N GLU A 71 3.39 -11.42 0.17
CA GLU A 71 2.94 -11.86 -1.16
C GLU A 71 4.06 -11.70 -2.22
N PRO A 72 4.03 -12.47 -3.33
CA PRO A 72 5.04 -12.38 -4.38
C PRO A 72 5.02 -11.04 -5.10
N CYS A 73 6.17 -10.62 -5.62
CA CYS A 73 6.28 -9.47 -6.53
C CYS A 73 6.18 -9.93 -7.99
N TYR A 74 5.07 -9.59 -8.64
CA TYR A 74 4.86 -9.75 -10.08
C TYR A 74 5.66 -8.71 -10.91
N GLY A 75 6.04 -9.08 -12.14
CA GLY A 75 6.57 -8.13 -13.14
C GLY A 75 8.10 -8.04 -13.32
N ASN A 76 8.91 -8.91 -12.68
CA ASN A 76 10.35 -8.97 -12.99
C ASN A 76 10.59 -9.46 -14.44
N SER A 77 11.43 -8.75 -15.19
CA SER A 77 11.36 -8.68 -16.66
C SER A 77 11.91 -9.87 -17.46
N GLU A 78 12.33 -10.97 -16.83
CA GLU A 78 12.94 -12.12 -17.54
C GLU A 78 11.96 -13.25 -17.89
N THR A 79 10.70 -13.17 -17.46
CA THR A 79 9.68 -14.21 -17.70
C THR A 79 9.18 -14.30 -19.15
N ARG A 80 9.60 -13.41 -20.06
CA ARG A 80 9.13 -13.37 -21.46
C ARG A 80 9.69 -14.45 -22.40
N ASN A 81 10.46 -15.41 -21.89
CA ASN A 81 10.85 -16.63 -22.63
C ASN A 81 9.96 -17.84 -22.26
N GLY A 82 8.64 -17.67 -22.36
CA GLY A 82 7.65 -18.71 -22.10
C GLY A 82 6.54 -18.70 -23.15
N SER A 83 6.71 -19.46 -24.24
CA SER A 83 5.61 -19.74 -25.18
C SER A 83 4.60 -20.67 -24.51
N GLY A 84 3.60 -20.08 -23.85
CA GLY A 84 2.60 -20.77 -23.03
C GLY A 84 1.18 -20.42 -23.49
N ASN A 85 0.42 -21.44 -23.88
CA ASN A 85 -0.88 -21.30 -24.55
C ASN A 85 -1.94 -20.62 -23.65
N THR A 86 -2.82 -19.80 -24.25
CA THR A 86 -3.89 -19.10 -23.53
C THR A 86 -4.89 -20.08 -22.90
N ASN A 87 -4.95 -20.14 -21.58
CA ASN A 87 -6.08 -20.64 -20.80
C ASN A 87 -6.09 -19.92 -19.43
N MET A 88 -7.27 -19.66 -18.88
CA MET A 88 -7.42 -18.85 -17.66
C MET A 88 -6.75 -19.55 -16.45
N PRO A 89 -5.98 -18.84 -15.60
CA PRO A 89 -5.36 -19.45 -14.43
C PRO A 89 -6.40 -20.02 -13.45
N LEU A 90 -6.18 -21.26 -13.00
CA LEU A 90 -7.11 -22.01 -12.13
C LEU A 90 -7.51 -21.28 -10.84
N GLY A 91 -6.70 -20.32 -10.36
CA GLY A 91 -7.04 -19.48 -9.20
C GLY A 91 -8.33 -18.68 -9.38
N PHE A 92 -8.65 -18.23 -10.60
CA PHE A 92 -9.89 -17.50 -10.87
C PHE A 92 -11.15 -18.37 -10.74
N HIS A 93 -11.03 -19.70 -10.81
CA HIS A 93 -12.14 -20.62 -10.56
C HIS A 93 -12.42 -20.87 -9.07
N GLN A 94 -11.64 -20.31 -8.14
CA GLN A 94 -11.72 -20.65 -6.70
C GLN A 94 -11.85 -19.45 -5.75
N MET A 95 -12.13 -18.24 -6.25
CA MET A 95 -12.53 -17.13 -5.38
C MET A 95 -13.83 -17.49 -4.63
N GLY A 96 -13.72 -17.65 -3.30
CA GLY A 96 -14.84 -17.97 -2.40
C GLY A 96 -14.76 -19.30 -1.64
N VAL A 97 -13.81 -20.19 -1.93
CA VAL A 97 -13.78 -21.56 -1.35
C VAL A 97 -12.63 -21.75 -0.33
N ASN A 98 -12.77 -21.17 0.86
CA ASN A 98 -11.74 -21.21 1.90
C ASN A 98 -11.66 -22.55 2.68
N LYS A 99 -10.78 -23.47 2.26
CA LYS A 99 -10.08 -24.44 3.15
C LYS A 99 -8.66 -24.73 2.63
N LYS A 100 -7.62 -24.15 3.27
CA LYS A 100 -6.19 -24.31 2.88
C LYS A 100 -5.72 -25.78 2.95
N PRO A 101 -4.79 -26.19 2.07
CA PRO A 101 -3.37 -26.15 2.46
C PRO A 101 -2.43 -25.50 1.41
N LEU A 102 -1.28 -24.98 1.86
CA LEU A 102 -0.16 -24.45 1.05
C LEU A 102 1.06 -25.37 1.26
N PRO A 103 1.82 -25.80 0.22
CA PRO A 103 3.06 -25.11 -0.21
C PRO A 103 3.42 -25.41 -1.72
N LYS A 104 4.61 -25.27 -2.35
CA LYS A 104 5.98 -24.73 -2.09
C LYS A 104 6.72 -24.52 -3.45
N ARG A 105 7.97 -23.98 -3.40
CA ARG A 105 9.00 -23.85 -4.49
C ARG A 105 8.82 -22.66 -5.44
N THR A 106 9.87 -21.99 -5.96
CA THR A 106 11.34 -22.04 -5.70
C THR A 106 11.99 -20.65 -5.91
N SER A 107 13.27 -20.50 -5.49
CA SER A 107 14.11 -19.28 -5.61
C SER A 107 14.59 -19.01 -7.06
N MET A 108 15.31 -17.93 -7.42
CA MET A 108 16.29 -17.06 -6.71
C MET A 108 16.32 -15.61 -7.27
N PHE A 109 17.19 -14.75 -6.73
CA PHE A 109 17.56 -13.35 -7.09
C PHE A 109 17.40 -12.97 -8.59
N ASP A 110 17.10 -11.71 -8.97
CA ASP A 110 17.95 -10.53 -8.68
C ASP A 110 17.24 -9.14 -8.66
N ARG A 111 18.05 -8.07 -8.52
CA ARG A 111 17.77 -6.64 -8.25
C ARG A 111 16.56 -5.99 -8.94
N ALA A 112 16.00 -5.00 -8.23
CA ALA A 112 15.23 -3.89 -8.81
C ALA A 112 15.52 -2.58 -8.06
N SER A 113 15.60 -1.46 -8.80
CA SER A 113 15.86 -0.14 -8.19
C SER A 113 14.73 0.34 -7.26
N PRO A 114 15.03 1.21 -6.27
CA PRO A 114 14.04 1.72 -5.31
C PRO A 114 13.68 3.20 -5.59
N PHE A 115 12.61 3.69 -4.97
CA PHE A 115 11.88 4.90 -5.38
C PHE A 115 12.16 6.14 -4.51
N TRP A 116 13.31 6.23 -3.83
CA TRP A 116 13.62 7.42 -3.02
C TRP A 116 15.04 7.97 -3.18
N SER A 117 15.87 7.39 -4.06
CA SER A 117 17.15 7.97 -4.43
C SER A 117 16.98 9.27 -5.24
N THR A 118 16.96 10.41 -4.54
CA THR A 118 16.87 11.79 -5.08
C THR A 118 15.52 12.20 -5.68
N ARG A 119 15.41 13.48 -6.05
CA ARG A 119 14.25 14.06 -6.74
C ARG A 119 14.17 13.55 -8.18
N ASP A 120 13.40 12.49 -8.38
CA ASP A 120 12.44 12.52 -9.48
C ASP A 120 11.28 13.43 -8.98
N THR A 121 10.92 14.58 -9.55
CA THR A 121 10.76 14.88 -10.98
C THR A 121 10.60 13.63 -11.81
N GLU A 122 9.36 13.16 -11.94
CA GLU A 122 8.95 12.39 -13.11
C GLU A 122 9.12 13.27 -14.36
N ALA A 123 10.38 13.46 -14.77
CA ALA A 123 10.76 13.75 -16.13
C ALA A 123 10.34 12.52 -16.94
N SER A 124 9.06 12.56 -17.34
CA SER A 124 8.35 11.48 -18.03
C SER A 124 9.28 10.91 -19.10
N ARG A 125 9.65 9.63 -18.97
CA ARG A 125 10.56 8.96 -19.92
C ARG A 125 10.05 9.25 -21.34
N PRO A 126 10.77 10.02 -22.17
CA PRO A 126 10.25 10.49 -23.44
C PRO A 126 10.28 9.33 -24.46
N GLY A 127 9.30 8.44 -24.37
CA GLY A 127 9.31 7.16 -25.10
C GLY A 127 8.05 6.30 -25.04
N SER A 128 7.10 6.52 -24.12
CA SER A 128 5.82 5.79 -24.09
C SER A 128 4.64 6.70 -23.76
N GLN A 129 3.70 6.83 -24.71
CA GLN A 129 2.44 7.59 -24.52
C GLN A 129 1.30 6.74 -23.92
N ASP A 130 1.55 5.43 -23.77
CA ASP A 130 0.66 4.46 -23.14
C ASP A 130 0.85 4.38 -21.61
N GLY A 131 -0.01 3.62 -20.93
CA GLY A 131 0.12 3.35 -19.50
C GLY A 131 1.21 2.34 -19.16
N TYR A 132 1.34 2.04 -17.86
CA TYR A 132 2.38 1.15 -17.34
C TYR A 132 1.83 0.16 -16.31
N HIS A 133 2.44 -1.02 -16.27
CA HIS A 133 2.19 -2.03 -15.23
C HIS A 133 2.80 -1.59 -13.90
N VAL A 134 2.03 -1.66 -12.81
CA VAL A 134 2.55 -1.35 -11.47
C VAL A 134 3.41 -2.50 -10.97
N LYS A 135 4.67 -2.22 -10.62
CA LYS A 135 5.61 -3.22 -10.10
C LYS A 135 5.00 -3.96 -8.90
N CYS A 136 5.12 -5.28 -8.87
CA CYS A 136 4.53 -6.17 -7.87
C CYS A 136 2.99 -6.29 -7.88
N VAL A 137 2.29 -5.76 -8.89
CA VAL A 137 0.86 -5.95 -9.11
C VAL A 137 0.65 -6.69 -10.43
N ASP A 138 -0.21 -7.71 -10.43
CA ASP A 138 -0.74 -8.33 -11.65
C ASP A 138 -2.01 -7.57 -12.08
N ASP A 139 -1.91 -6.82 -13.17
CA ASP A 139 -3.03 -6.12 -13.80
C ASP A 139 -3.46 -6.74 -15.14
N GLU A 140 -2.85 -7.85 -15.59
CA GLU A 140 -3.07 -8.41 -16.94
C GLU A 140 -4.55 -8.75 -17.18
N ALA A 141 -5.21 -9.34 -16.19
CA ALA A 141 -6.63 -9.69 -16.26
C ALA A 141 -7.53 -8.44 -16.37
N ALA A 142 -7.20 -7.36 -15.65
CA ALA A 142 -7.96 -6.11 -15.70
C ALA A 142 -7.74 -5.37 -17.02
N VAL A 143 -6.49 -5.30 -17.49
CA VAL A 143 -6.11 -4.71 -18.79
C VAL A 143 -6.76 -5.46 -19.95
N ALA A 144 -6.76 -6.80 -19.93
CA ALA A 144 -7.44 -7.61 -20.95
C ALA A 144 -8.96 -7.40 -20.95
N TRP A 145 -9.60 -7.36 -19.77
CA TRP A 145 -11.05 -7.23 -19.66
C TRP A 145 -11.54 -5.82 -20.06
N LEU A 146 -10.90 -4.75 -19.58
CA LEU A 146 -11.31 -3.36 -19.87
C LEU A 146 -10.89 -2.85 -21.26
N ASN A 147 -10.11 -3.62 -22.01
CA ASN A 147 -9.86 -3.38 -23.44
C ASN A 147 -10.74 -4.21 -24.38
N ASN A 148 -11.51 -5.17 -23.87
CA ASN A 148 -12.46 -5.92 -24.68
C ASN A 148 -13.57 -5.00 -25.23
N GLU A 149 -13.83 -5.04 -26.54
CA GLU A 149 -14.79 -4.14 -27.20
C GLU A 149 -16.21 -4.28 -26.64
N ALA A 150 -16.67 -5.51 -26.36
CA ALA A 150 -18.00 -5.75 -25.83
C ALA A 150 -18.13 -5.23 -24.39
N VAL A 151 -17.08 -5.37 -23.56
CA VAL A 151 -17.02 -4.79 -22.21
C VAL A 151 -17.08 -3.26 -22.29
N ARG A 152 -16.21 -2.64 -23.11
CA ARG A 152 -16.20 -1.18 -23.30
C ARG A 152 -17.55 -0.64 -23.76
N LYS A 153 -18.19 -1.30 -24.73
CA LYS A 153 -19.54 -0.98 -25.20
C LYS A 153 -20.59 -1.09 -24.10
N ALA A 154 -20.52 -2.13 -23.26
CA ALA A 154 -21.46 -2.35 -22.15
C ALA A 154 -21.31 -1.33 -21.01
N ILE A 155 -20.10 -0.81 -20.76
CA ILE A 155 -19.85 0.28 -19.79
C ILE A 155 -19.90 1.68 -20.42
N HIS A 156 -20.32 1.79 -21.68
CA HIS A 156 -20.36 3.02 -22.48
C HIS A 156 -19.01 3.76 -22.62
N ALA A 157 -17.88 3.05 -22.46
CA ALA A 157 -16.56 3.59 -22.72
C ALA A 157 -16.30 3.71 -24.23
N ALA A 158 -15.69 4.83 -24.63
CA ALA A 158 -15.29 5.05 -26.03
C ALA A 158 -14.32 3.94 -26.53
N PRO A 159 -14.36 3.59 -27.82
CA PRO A 159 -13.48 2.56 -28.37
C PRO A 159 -12.00 2.93 -28.22
N VAL A 160 -11.13 1.93 -28.28
CA VAL A 160 -9.67 2.09 -28.14
C VAL A 160 -9.11 3.08 -29.16
N SER A 161 -9.69 3.14 -30.37
CA SER A 161 -9.36 4.11 -31.43
C SER A 161 -9.67 5.58 -31.10
N VAL A 162 -10.38 5.87 -30.00
CA VAL A 162 -10.75 7.23 -29.58
C VAL A 162 -10.14 7.61 -28.23
N ALA A 163 -10.14 6.71 -27.24
CA ALA A 163 -9.64 7.00 -25.89
C ALA A 163 -8.24 6.44 -25.58
N GLY A 164 -7.70 5.61 -26.48
CA GLY A 164 -6.56 4.74 -26.22
C GLY A 164 -6.96 3.48 -25.44
N SER A 165 -5.96 2.61 -25.25
CA SER A 165 -6.08 1.44 -24.38
C SER A 165 -6.27 1.86 -22.93
N TRP A 166 -7.09 1.11 -22.19
CA TRP A 166 -7.16 1.23 -20.74
C TRP A 166 -5.95 0.56 -20.09
N TRP A 167 -5.44 1.18 -19.02
CA TRP A 167 -4.33 0.71 -18.19
C TRP A 167 -4.65 1.03 -16.73
N ILE A 168 -4.12 0.26 -15.77
CA ILE A 168 -4.37 0.50 -14.34
C ILE A 168 -3.77 1.84 -13.87
N CYS A 169 -2.61 2.21 -14.39
CA CYS A 169 -1.94 3.48 -14.14
C CYS A 169 -1.58 4.19 -15.46
N ALA A 170 -1.83 5.50 -15.51
CA ALA A 170 -1.74 6.30 -16.72
C ALA A 170 -0.43 7.11 -16.77
N GLY A 171 0.62 6.55 -17.39
CA GLY A 171 1.92 7.22 -17.61
C GLY A 171 1.87 8.53 -18.42
N ARG A 172 0.72 8.83 -19.04
CA ARG A 172 0.43 10.11 -19.72
C ARG A 172 0.02 11.27 -18.80
N VAL A 173 -0.14 11.02 -17.49
CA VAL A 173 -0.50 12.06 -16.51
C VAL A 173 0.77 12.60 -15.85
N SER A 174 1.20 13.79 -16.25
CA SER A 174 2.21 14.56 -15.51
C SER A 174 1.55 15.23 -14.31
N TYR A 175 2.07 15.00 -13.11
CA TYR A 175 1.53 15.55 -11.86
C TYR A 175 2.65 16.10 -10.97
N SER A 176 2.41 17.26 -10.37
CA SER A 176 3.29 17.89 -9.39
C SER A 176 2.52 18.13 -8.10
N GLY A 177 2.89 17.44 -7.02
CA GLY A 177 2.25 17.62 -5.71
C GLY A 177 2.57 18.99 -5.11
N ASP A 178 1.53 19.74 -4.75
CA ASP A 178 1.59 21.10 -4.21
C ASP A 178 0.93 21.26 -2.83
N ILE A 179 0.04 20.33 -2.45
CA ILE A 179 -0.79 20.44 -1.23
C ILE A 179 -0.03 20.08 0.07
N GLY A 180 0.99 19.22 0.00
CA GLY A 180 1.76 18.77 1.16
C GLY A 180 0.95 17.92 2.14
N SER A 181 0.97 18.28 3.43
CA SER A 181 0.36 17.50 4.51
C SER A 181 -1.18 17.55 4.52
N MET A 182 -1.82 16.39 4.60
CA MET A 182 -3.27 16.23 4.74
C MET A 182 -3.78 16.38 6.19
N ILE A 183 -2.87 16.41 7.18
CA ILE A 183 -3.23 16.50 8.61
C ILE A 183 -4.13 17.72 8.93
N PRO A 184 -3.91 18.93 8.38
CA PRO A 184 -4.81 20.08 8.58
C PRO A 184 -6.21 19.85 8.02
N TYR A 185 -6.33 19.15 6.89
CA TYR A 185 -7.61 18.82 6.27
C TYR A 185 -8.39 17.82 7.12
N HIS A 186 -7.72 16.80 7.67
CA HIS A 186 -8.32 15.90 8.66
C HIS A 186 -8.83 16.67 9.88
N LYS A 187 -8.03 17.58 10.46
CA LYS A 187 -8.44 18.42 11.60
C LYS A 187 -9.62 19.36 11.31
N ASN A 188 -9.75 19.82 10.06
CA ASN A 188 -10.86 20.67 9.64
C ASN A 188 -12.17 19.87 9.45
N LEU A 189 -12.09 18.65 8.92
CA LEU A 189 -13.27 17.80 8.74
C LEU A 189 -13.82 17.29 10.08
N THR A 190 -12.96 16.88 11.00
CA THR A 190 -13.36 16.41 12.33
C THR A 190 -13.94 17.51 13.22
N SER A 191 -13.45 18.77 13.12
CA SER A 191 -14.01 19.90 13.87
C SER A 191 -15.41 20.32 13.38
N LEU A 192 -15.75 20.02 12.12
CA LEU A 192 -17.10 20.08 11.56
C LEU A 192 -17.97 18.87 11.94
N GLY A 193 -17.45 17.94 12.76
CA GLY A 193 -18.15 16.76 13.25
C GLY A 193 -18.19 15.57 12.30
N TYR A 194 -17.54 15.62 11.13
CA TYR A 194 -17.53 14.50 10.19
C TYR A 194 -16.88 13.26 10.81
N ARG A 195 -17.52 12.11 10.64
CA ARG A 195 -17.02 10.81 11.16
C ARG A 195 -15.87 10.32 10.27
N VAL A 196 -14.67 10.14 10.84
CA VAL A 196 -13.45 9.77 10.12
C VAL A 196 -12.92 8.42 10.59
N LEU A 197 -12.87 7.46 9.67
CA LEU A 197 -12.12 6.21 9.82
C LEU A 197 -10.88 6.28 8.94
N ILE A 198 -9.71 6.18 9.56
CA ILE A 198 -8.44 5.92 8.88
C ILE A 198 -8.09 4.46 9.15
N TYR A 199 -7.75 3.70 8.12
CA TYR A 199 -7.36 2.32 8.27
C TYR A 199 -6.07 1.97 7.53
N SER A 200 -5.29 1.04 8.09
CA SER A 200 -4.08 0.54 7.46
C SER A 200 -3.99 -0.98 7.59
N GLY A 201 -3.72 -1.66 6.47
CA GLY A 201 -3.16 -3.01 6.51
C GLY A 201 -1.77 -3.01 7.14
N ASP A 202 -1.50 -3.95 8.04
CA ASP A 202 -0.26 -4.00 8.83
C ASP A 202 0.95 -4.65 8.13
N HIS A 203 0.79 -5.14 6.90
CA HIS A 203 1.87 -5.70 6.06
C HIS A 203 2.15 -4.84 4.81
N ASP A 204 1.54 -3.66 4.71
CA ASP A 204 1.90 -2.63 3.72
C ASP A 204 3.23 -1.97 4.07
N MET A 205 4.20 -2.01 3.14
CA MET A 205 5.47 -1.29 3.25
C MET A 205 5.50 0.00 2.44
N ARG A 206 4.52 0.23 1.56
CA ARG A 206 4.41 1.45 0.74
C ARG A 206 3.85 2.62 1.53
N VAL A 207 2.87 2.38 2.40
CA VAL A 207 2.38 3.35 3.41
C VAL A 207 2.27 2.64 4.76
N PRO A 208 3.40 2.46 5.49
CA PRO A 208 3.42 1.65 6.70
C PRO A 208 2.49 2.18 7.79
N PHE A 209 1.75 1.27 8.43
CA PHE A 209 0.79 1.61 9.49
C PHE A 209 1.40 2.43 10.63
N THR A 210 2.72 2.32 10.86
CA THR A 210 3.46 3.04 11.90
C THR A 210 3.48 4.55 11.65
N GLY A 211 3.52 4.99 10.40
CA GLY A 211 3.37 6.40 10.01
C GLY A 211 1.94 6.89 10.24
N THR A 212 0.97 6.07 9.84
CA THR A 212 -0.46 6.33 10.06
C THR A 212 -0.79 6.46 11.56
N GLU A 213 -0.30 5.53 12.38
CA GLU A 213 -0.48 5.54 13.83
C GLU A 213 0.21 6.75 14.48
N ALA A 214 1.39 7.15 13.99
CA ALA A 214 2.10 8.32 14.49
C ALA A 214 1.39 9.65 14.15
N TRP A 215 0.93 9.86 12.91
CA TRP A 215 0.25 11.11 12.56
C TRP A 215 -1.13 11.21 13.20
N THR A 216 -1.89 10.11 13.28
CA THR A 216 -3.21 10.10 13.94
C THR A 216 -3.10 10.43 15.42
N ARG A 217 -2.06 9.93 16.12
CA ARG A 217 -1.73 10.34 17.50
C ARG A 217 -1.31 11.81 17.60
N SER A 218 -0.61 12.35 16.60
CA SER A 218 -0.20 13.77 16.56
C SER A 218 -1.37 14.76 16.44
N LEU A 219 -2.59 14.29 16.16
CA LEU A 219 -3.78 15.12 16.17
C LEU A 219 -4.01 15.77 17.55
N GLY A 220 -3.60 15.11 18.64
CA GLY A 220 -3.76 15.59 20.01
C GLY A 220 -5.17 15.39 20.57
N TYR A 221 -5.98 14.55 19.90
CA TYR A 221 -7.32 14.17 20.32
C TYR A 221 -7.30 13.24 21.53
N LYS A 222 -8.32 13.35 22.39
CA LYS A 222 -8.42 12.51 23.58
C LYS A 222 -8.84 11.10 23.18
N THR A 223 -8.15 10.09 23.70
CA THR A 223 -8.63 8.69 23.62
C THR A 223 -9.98 8.55 24.33
N ILE A 224 -10.93 7.88 23.68
CA ILE A 224 -12.25 7.52 24.24
C ILE A 224 -12.59 6.03 24.07
N ASP A 225 -11.93 5.32 23.15
CA ASP A 225 -11.92 3.86 23.03
C ASP A 225 -10.45 3.42 23.04
N GLU A 226 -10.05 2.71 24.10
CA GLU A 226 -8.65 2.35 24.34
C GLU A 226 -8.13 1.29 23.37
N TRP A 227 -6.80 1.13 23.27
CA TRP A 227 -6.20 0.25 22.26
C TRP A 227 -6.66 -1.20 22.47
N ARG A 228 -7.50 -1.69 21.55
CA ARG A 228 -8.17 -3.00 21.68
C ARG A 228 -8.17 -3.78 20.37
N PRO A 229 -8.24 -5.13 20.43
CA PRO A 229 -8.54 -5.92 19.25
C PRO A 229 -9.97 -5.65 18.74
N TRP A 230 -10.19 -5.90 17.46
CA TRP A 230 -11.53 -6.02 16.87
C TRP A 230 -11.66 -7.38 16.18
N MET A 231 -12.88 -7.91 16.15
CA MET A 231 -13.14 -9.34 15.93
C MET A 231 -14.06 -9.62 14.75
N THR A 232 -13.72 -10.66 13.98
CA THR A 232 -14.51 -11.23 12.89
C THR A 232 -14.39 -12.76 12.98
N ASP A 233 -15.52 -13.50 12.90
CA ASP A 233 -15.57 -14.96 13.04
C ASP A 233 -14.76 -15.52 14.24
N ASP A 234 -14.93 -14.91 15.42
CA ASP A 234 -14.18 -15.23 16.67
C ASP A 234 -12.65 -15.20 16.52
N GLN A 235 -12.12 -14.48 15.52
CA GLN A 235 -10.70 -14.23 15.31
C GLN A 235 -10.40 -12.74 15.39
N VAL A 236 -9.20 -12.40 15.88
CA VAL A 236 -8.67 -11.03 15.83
C VAL A 236 -8.49 -10.65 14.37
N ALA A 237 -9.34 -9.76 13.87
CA ALA A 237 -9.22 -9.18 12.53
C ALA A 237 -8.18 -8.04 12.50
N GLY A 238 -7.93 -7.43 13.66
CA GLY A 238 -6.83 -6.50 13.89
C GLY A 238 -7.03 -5.72 15.19
N TYR A 239 -6.64 -4.44 15.21
CA TYR A 239 -6.72 -3.57 16.39
C TYR A 239 -7.27 -2.19 16.03
N LEU A 240 -7.78 -1.43 17.00
CA LEU A 240 -8.19 -0.04 16.78
C LEU A 240 -7.94 0.87 17.99
N GLN A 241 -8.01 2.17 17.73
CA GLN A 241 -8.04 3.25 18.73
C GLN A 241 -9.16 4.23 18.34
N GLY A 242 -10.06 4.52 19.28
CA GLY A 242 -11.09 5.56 19.12
C GLY A 242 -10.71 6.83 19.87
N TYR A 243 -10.83 7.96 19.19
CA TYR A 243 -10.57 9.29 19.73
C TYR A 243 -11.84 10.13 19.74
N ASP A 244 -11.82 11.25 20.47
CA ASP A 244 -12.83 12.31 20.30
C ASP A 244 -12.82 12.92 18.89
N ASN A 245 -13.72 13.88 18.66
CA ASN A 245 -13.94 14.49 17.33
C ASN A 245 -14.28 13.45 16.22
N ASN A 246 -14.98 12.38 16.59
CA ASN A 246 -15.49 11.32 15.72
C ASN A 246 -14.40 10.59 14.88
N PHE A 247 -13.21 10.44 15.43
CA PHE A 247 -12.03 9.92 14.73
C PHE A 247 -11.62 8.52 15.21
N THR A 248 -11.38 7.59 14.29
CA THR A 248 -10.94 6.22 14.58
C THR A 248 -9.74 5.84 13.71
N PHE A 249 -8.70 5.27 14.31
CA PHE A 249 -7.63 4.56 13.60
C PHE A 249 -7.83 3.05 13.72
N LEU A 250 -7.75 2.34 12.60
CA LEU A 250 -8.04 0.91 12.48
C LEU A 250 -6.88 0.18 11.78
N LYS A 251 -6.43 -0.92 12.37
CA LYS A 251 -5.38 -1.79 11.83
C LYS A 251 -6.00 -3.11 11.40
N ILE A 252 -5.68 -3.59 10.20
CA ILE A 252 -6.15 -4.89 9.68
C ILE A 252 -4.96 -5.85 9.62
N LYS A 253 -5.08 -6.99 10.31
CA LYS A 253 -3.97 -7.91 10.55
C LYS A 253 -3.75 -8.91 9.41
N GLY A 254 -2.53 -8.92 8.89
CA GLY A 254 -2.08 -9.73 7.76
C GLY A 254 -2.50 -9.16 6.42
N ALA A 255 -2.70 -7.84 6.32
CA ALA A 255 -3.17 -7.16 5.12
C ALA A 255 -2.12 -6.18 4.57
N GLY A 256 -1.88 -6.22 3.27
CA GLY A 256 -1.21 -5.16 2.53
C GLY A 256 -2.07 -3.93 2.22
N HIS A 257 -1.51 -3.05 1.40
CA HIS A 257 -2.02 -1.76 0.92
C HIS A 257 -3.45 -1.85 0.39
N MET A 258 -3.72 -2.86 -0.44
CA MET A 258 -5.04 -3.14 -1.01
C MET A 258 -5.84 -4.03 -0.05
N VAL A 259 -6.19 -3.50 1.13
CA VAL A 259 -6.84 -4.25 2.23
C VAL A 259 -8.06 -5.05 1.80
N ALA A 260 -8.88 -4.52 0.87
CA ALA A 260 -10.06 -5.23 0.36
C ALA A 260 -9.74 -6.43 -0.54
N GLN A 261 -8.54 -6.49 -1.13
CA GLN A 261 -8.03 -7.62 -1.91
C GLN A 261 -7.39 -8.68 -1.01
N THR A 262 -6.62 -8.26 0.00
CA THR A 262 -5.87 -9.17 0.90
C THR A 262 -6.71 -9.69 2.08
N LYS A 263 -7.73 -8.94 2.51
CA LYS A 263 -8.69 -9.28 3.58
C LYS A 263 -10.14 -8.90 3.21
N PRO A 264 -10.73 -9.49 2.15
CA PRO A 264 -12.06 -9.11 1.67
C PRO A 264 -13.18 -9.28 2.72
N ARG A 265 -13.09 -10.27 3.61
CA ARG A 265 -14.10 -10.50 4.66
C ARG A 265 -14.00 -9.43 5.75
N GLU A 266 -12.80 -9.25 6.29
CA GLU A 266 -12.53 -8.29 7.35
C GLU A 266 -12.80 -6.85 6.86
N ALA A 267 -12.43 -6.55 5.61
CA ALA A 267 -12.76 -5.29 4.95
C ALA A 267 -14.28 -5.04 4.85
N LEU A 268 -15.04 -6.03 4.36
CA LEU A 268 -16.50 -5.91 4.27
C LEU A 268 -17.15 -5.76 5.65
N GLU A 269 -16.65 -6.47 6.66
CA GLU A 269 -17.18 -6.45 8.02
C GLU A 269 -16.99 -5.08 8.68
N PHE A 270 -15.77 -4.51 8.69
CA PHE A 270 -15.56 -3.18 9.26
C PHE A 270 -16.28 -2.09 8.45
N TYR A 271 -16.37 -2.24 7.13
CA TYR A 271 -17.08 -1.32 6.25
C TYR A 271 -18.59 -1.31 6.54
N SER A 272 -19.20 -2.49 6.70
CA SER A 272 -20.62 -2.65 7.02
C SER A 272 -20.94 -2.12 8.43
N ARG A 273 -20.14 -2.50 9.44
CA ARG A 273 -20.26 -1.95 10.80
C ARG A 273 -20.18 -0.42 10.79
N TRP A 274 -19.20 0.13 10.07
CA TRP A 274 -19.05 1.57 9.91
C TRP A 274 -20.28 2.23 9.27
N LEU A 275 -20.76 1.76 8.10
CA LEU A 275 -21.92 2.35 7.44
C LEU A 275 -23.16 2.36 8.34
N ASP A 276 -23.43 1.24 9.03
CA ASP A 276 -24.54 1.09 9.96
C ASP A 276 -24.40 1.91 11.25
N GLY A 277 -23.23 2.53 11.50
CA GLY A 277 -22.93 3.23 12.75
C GLY A 277 -22.74 2.31 13.96
N LYS A 278 -22.47 1.02 13.72
CA LYS A 278 -22.18 0.02 14.75
C LYS A 278 -20.70 0.12 15.18
N PRO A 279 -20.36 -0.26 16.43
CA PRO A 279 -18.98 -0.43 16.85
C PRO A 279 -18.24 -1.45 15.96
N ILE A 280 -16.94 -1.22 15.73
CA ILE A 280 -16.02 -2.15 15.04
C ILE A 280 -15.37 -3.07 16.08
#